data_AF-A0A9D3VEV7-F1
#
_entry.id   AF-A0A9D3VEV7-F1
#
_cell.length_a   1.000
_cell.length_b   1.000
_cell.length_c   1.000
_cell.angle_alpha   90.00
_cell.angle_beta   90.00
_cell.angle_gamma   90.00
#
_symmetry.space_group_name_H-M   'P 1'
#
loop_
_entity.id
_entity.type
_entity.pdbx_description
1 polymer ?
#
loop_
_entity_poly.entity_id
_entity_poly.type
_entity_poly.pdbx_seq_one_letter_code
_entity_poly.pdbx_strand_id
1 'polypeptide(L)'
;MVLFISWPYLFSLSLSLMKGCSVCSYMEMDSGEFNLGEALEAVLKQVMLISQERQVQVIQDLPPEVSSMYLYGDNLRLQQVLSDFLTNALLFTPVFEESSVSFRVVPRKERIGTKIQIVYLEFRITHPAPGIPEDLIQEMFHHRQGVSREGLGLYISQKLVKIMNGTVQYLREAERSSFIIFLEFPLARQLGHH
;
A
#
# COMPACT_ATOMS: atom_id res chain seq x y z
N MET A 1 -0.53 -43.58 -31.85
CA MET A 1 0.48 -42.68 -32.44
C MET A 1 -0.15 -41.31 -32.55
N VAL A 2 0.61 -40.25 -32.26
CA VAL A 2 0.29 -38.81 -32.45
C VAL A 2 -0.55 -38.19 -31.31
N LEU A 3 -0.17 -37.10 -30.62
CA LEU A 3 1.06 -36.31 -30.49
C LEU A 3 0.96 -35.59 -29.13
N PHE A 4 2.04 -35.55 -28.35
CA PHE A 4 2.22 -34.61 -27.24
C PHE A 4 2.24 -33.19 -27.82
N ILE A 5 1.29 -32.35 -27.43
CA ILE A 5 1.35 -30.91 -27.73
C ILE A 5 1.95 -30.23 -26.50
N SER A 6 3.09 -29.60 -26.75
CA SER A 6 3.91 -28.87 -25.81
C SER A 6 3.20 -27.61 -25.28
N TRP A 7 3.49 -27.28 -24.02
CA TRP A 7 2.85 -26.22 -23.23
C TRP A 7 3.35 -24.76 -23.45
N PRO A 8 4.18 -24.33 -24.43
CA PRO A 8 4.70 -22.95 -24.40
C PRO A 8 3.80 -21.87 -25.04
N TYR A 9 2.61 -22.20 -25.59
CA TYR A 9 1.85 -21.23 -26.41
C TYR A 9 0.69 -20.49 -25.71
N LEU A 10 0.39 -20.77 -24.44
CA LEU A 10 -0.64 -20.02 -23.69
C LEU A 10 -0.12 -18.73 -23.03
N PHE A 11 1.18 -18.46 -23.08
CA PHE A 11 1.78 -17.27 -22.48
C PHE A 11 1.86 -16.06 -23.43
N SER A 12 1.67 -16.22 -24.75
CA SER A 12 1.77 -15.09 -25.69
C SER A 12 0.43 -14.44 -26.04
N LEU A 13 -0.71 -15.06 -25.70
CA LEU A 13 -2.03 -14.52 -26.06
C LEU A 13 -2.64 -13.55 -25.03
N SER A 14 -2.12 -13.45 -23.80
CA SER A 14 -2.59 -12.42 -22.85
C SER A 14 -2.02 -11.03 -23.15
N LEU A 15 -0.92 -10.94 -23.92
CA LEU A 15 -0.22 -9.68 -24.18
C LEU A 15 -0.87 -8.83 -25.28
N SER A 16 -1.74 -9.40 -26.13
CA SER A 16 -2.33 -8.68 -27.26
C SER A 16 -3.66 -7.97 -26.94
N LEU A 17 -4.26 -8.18 -25.77
CA LEU A 17 -5.53 -7.56 -25.38
C LEU A 17 -5.38 -6.30 -24.51
N MET A 18 -4.15 -5.93 -24.12
CA MET A 18 -3.87 -4.73 -23.29
C MET A 18 -3.57 -3.45 -24.10
N LYS A 19 -3.81 -3.41 -25.41
CA LYS A 19 -3.51 -2.24 -26.26
C LYS A 19 -4.72 -1.33 -26.54
N GLY A 20 -5.53 -1.05 -25.52
CA GLY A 20 -6.78 -0.29 -25.74
C GLY A 20 -7.28 0.55 -24.57
N CYS A 21 -6.46 0.87 -23.56
CA CYS A 21 -6.88 1.74 -22.47
C CYS A 21 -5.77 2.71 -22.10
N SER A 22 -5.98 4.02 -22.31
CA SER A 22 -5.04 5.09 -21.95
C SER A 22 -4.76 5.21 -20.44
N VAL A 23 -5.38 4.37 -19.61
CA VAL A 23 -5.11 4.24 -18.17
C VAL A 23 -4.11 3.11 -17.85
N CYS A 24 -3.88 2.18 -18.79
CA CYS A 24 -2.95 1.05 -18.60
C CYS A 24 -1.47 1.41 -18.83
N SER A 25 -1.16 2.58 -19.40
CA SER A 25 0.23 2.97 -19.68
C SER A 25 1.01 3.44 -18.44
N TYR A 26 0.41 3.38 -17.24
CA TYR A 26 1.01 3.85 -15.99
C TYR A 26 1.20 2.73 -14.94
N MET A 27 1.11 1.45 -15.34
CA MET A 27 1.17 0.29 -14.44
C MET A 27 2.34 -0.65 -14.75
N GLU A 28 3.49 -0.10 -15.15
CA GLU A 28 4.75 -0.86 -15.07
C GLU A 28 5.31 -0.69 -13.65
N MET A 29 5.56 -1.82 -12.97
CA MET A 29 6.23 -1.80 -11.66
C MET A 29 7.72 -1.59 -11.86
N ASP A 30 8.27 -0.56 -11.24
CA ASP A 30 9.72 -0.31 -11.23
C ASP A 30 10.31 -0.93 -9.95
N SER A 31 10.52 -2.24 -9.99
CA SER A 31 10.99 -3.01 -8.82
C SER A 31 12.50 -2.87 -8.64
N GLY A 32 12.92 -2.45 -7.46
CA GLY A 32 14.32 -2.36 -7.06
C GLY A 32 14.52 -2.66 -5.58
N GLU A 33 15.78 -2.64 -5.14
CA GLU A 33 16.09 -2.69 -3.71
C GLU A 33 15.78 -1.34 -3.07
N PHE A 34 15.13 -1.35 -1.91
CA PHE A 34 14.88 -0.15 -1.12
C PHE A 34 14.90 -0.43 0.38
N ASN A 35 15.22 0.60 1.16
CA ASN A 35 15.10 0.56 2.62
C ASN A 35 13.68 0.93 3.05
N LEU A 36 13.03 0.05 3.82
CA LEU A 36 11.64 0.28 4.27
C LEU A 36 11.53 1.47 5.23
N GLY A 37 12.50 1.67 6.12
CA GLY A 37 12.54 2.84 7.02
C GLY A 37 12.53 4.17 6.26
N GLU A 38 13.41 4.31 5.26
CA GLU A 38 13.47 5.51 4.40
C GLU A 38 12.17 5.73 3.62
N ALA A 39 11.57 4.65 3.12
CA ALA A 39 10.28 4.72 2.43
C ALA A 39 9.17 5.23 3.37
N LEU A 40 9.10 4.73 4.60
CA LEU A 40 8.12 5.17 5.60
C LEU A 40 8.37 6.61 6.05
N GLU A 41 9.63 7.03 6.19
CA GLU A 41 9.97 8.43 6.47
C GLU A 41 9.50 9.36 5.33
N ALA A 42 9.67 8.95 4.08
CA ALA A 42 9.18 9.69 2.92
C ALA A 42 7.65 9.80 2.92
N VAL A 43 6.93 8.72 3.25
CA VAL A 43 5.47 8.73 3.42
C VAL A 43 5.04 9.74 4.48
N LEU A 44 5.68 9.71 5.64
CA LEU A 44 5.38 10.62 6.74
C LEU A 44 5.63 12.07 6.33
N LYS A 45 6.74 12.34 5.64
CA LYS A 45 7.07 13.67 5.11
C LYS A 45 6.02 14.21 4.15
N GLN A 46 5.49 13.35 3.27
CA GLN A 46 4.45 13.73 2.30
C GLN A 46 3.15 14.20 2.99
N VAL A 47 2.81 13.62 4.14
CA VAL A 47 1.57 13.97 4.86
C VAL A 47 1.74 15.03 5.95
N MET A 48 2.98 15.50 6.21
CA MET A 48 3.25 16.48 7.26
C MET A 48 2.47 17.78 7.08
N LEU A 49 2.39 18.30 5.85
CA LEU A 49 1.68 19.56 5.59
C LEU A 49 0.20 19.43 5.96
N ILE A 50 -0.46 18.36 5.50
CA ILE A 50 -1.88 18.11 5.78
C ILE A 50 -2.10 17.87 7.28
N SER A 51 -1.20 17.14 7.93
CA SER A 51 -1.24 16.92 9.39
C SER A 51 -1.18 18.24 10.16
N GLN A 52 -0.31 19.17 9.75
CA GLN A 52 -0.18 20.50 10.35
C GLN A 52 -1.39 21.39 10.08
N GLU A 53 -1.85 21.45 8.82
CA GLU A 53 -3.01 22.26 8.42
C GLU A 53 -4.29 21.81 9.13
N ARG A 54 -4.45 20.49 9.34
CA ARG A 54 -5.60 19.91 10.03
C ARG A 54 -5.45 19.89 11.55
N GLN A 55 -4.27 20.18 12.09
CA GLN A 55 -3.93 20.03 13.51
C GLN A 55 -4.20 18.61 14.04
N VAL A 56 -3.96 17.59 13.21
CA VAL A 56 -4.12 16.18 13.55
C VAL A 56 -2.74 15.51 13.54
N GLN A 57 -2.32 14.96 14.67
CA GLN A 57 -1.00 14.34 14.80
C GLN A 57 -0.94 12.95 14.15
N VAL A 58 0.22 12.55 13.64
CA VAL A 58 0.47 11.16 13.21
C VAL A 58 1.34 10.46 14.25
N ILE A 59 0.73 9.50 14.98
CA ILE A 59 1.42 8.70 16.00
C ILE A 59 1.98 7.44 15.33
N GLN A 60 3.30 7.30 15.35
CA GLN A 60 4.00 6.21 14.68
C GLN A 60 4.27 5.06 15.63
N ASP A 61 4.03 3.83 15.16
CA ASP A 61 4.38 2.59 15.86
C ASP A 61 5.12 1.68 14.89
N LEU A 62 6.43 1.94 14.77
CA LEU A 62 7.34 1.29 13.84
C LEU A 62 8.34 0.44 14.64
N PRO A 63 8.31 -0.90 14.53
CA PRO A 63 9.29 -1.76 15.18
C PRO A 63 10.72 -1.42 14.73
N PRO A 64 11.73 -1.46 15.63
CA PRO A 64 13.10 -1.08 15.27
C PRO A 64 13.69 -1.85 14.08
N GLU A 65 13.24 -3.10 13.86
CA GLU A 65 13.69 -3.92 12.74
C GLU A 65 13.21 -3.43 11.37
N VAL A 66 12.17 -2.58 11.32
CA VAL A 66 11.67 -1.99 10.07
C VAL A 66 12.68 -0.99 9.50
N SER A 67 13.37 -0.22 10.35
CA SER A 67 14.30 0.83 9.92
C SER A 67 15.54 0.31 9.20
N SER A 68 15.97 -0.92 9.48
CA SER A 68 17.12 -1.56 8.83
C SER A 68 16.72 -2.60 7.77
N MET A 69 15.43 -2.71 7.47
CA MET A 69 14.90 -3.72 6.55
C MET A 69 15.06 -3.27 5.10
N TYR A 70 15.79 -4.07 4.31
CA TYR A 70 15.89 -3.90 2.87
C TYR A 70 14.99 -4.89 2.15
N LEU A 71 14.17 -4.38 1.24
CA LEU A 71 13.16 -5.13 0.50
C LEU A 71 13.39 -4.98 -1.00
N TYR A 72 12.87 -5.91 -1.77
CA TYR A 72 12.82 -5.82 -3.22
C TYR A 72 11.39 -5.56 -3.69
N GLY A 73 11.15 -4.44 -4.37
CA GLY A 73 9.83 -4.06 -4.87
C GLY A 73 9.77 -2.61 -5.34
N ASP A 74 8.58 -2.13 -5.66
CA ASP A 74 8.38 -0.76 -6.14
C ASP A 74 8.19 0.21 -4.95
N ASN A 75 9.28 0.89 -4.60
CA ASN A 75 9.31 1.86 -3.50
C ASN A 75 8.35 3.03 -3.72
N LEU A 76 8.30 3.57 -4.95
CA LEU A 76 7.47 4.75 -5.24
C LEU A 76 5.98 4.42 -5.13
N ARG A 77 5.57 3.23 -5.58
CA ARG A 77 4.18 2.77 -5.43
C ARG A 77 3.82 2.46 -3.99
N LEU A 78 4.73 1.87 -3.22
CA LEU A 78 4.52 1.70 -1.78
C LEU A 78 4.29 3.05 -1.10
N GLN A 79 5.14 4.03 -1.37
CA GLN A 79 5.01 5.37 -0.81
C GLN A 79 3.69 6.02 -1.19
N GLN A 80 3.31 5.96 -2.48
CA GLN A 80 2.04 6.48 -2.98
C GLN A 80 0.84 5.86 -2.26
N VAL A 81 0.82 4.52 -2.17
CA VAL A 81 -0.26 3.77 -1.50
C VAL A 81 -0.43 4.25 -0.05
N LEU A 82 0.66 4.29 0.70
CA LEU A 82 0.59 4.61 2.13
C LEU A 82 0.26 6.09 2.37
N SER A 83 0.81 7.00 1.56
CA SER A 83 0.55 8.44 1.71
C SER A 83 -0.89 8.82 1.33
N ASP A 84 -1.47 8.18 0.31
CA ASP A 84 -2.87 8.36 -0.07
C ASP A 84 -3.83 7.92 1.05
N PHE A 85 -3.60 6.76 1.65
CA PHE A 85 -4.43 6.27 2.75
C PHE A 85 -4.28 7.13 4.02
N LEU A 86 -3.06 7.54 4.36
CA LEU A 86 -2.82 8.44 5.50
C LEU A 86 -3.45 9.82 5.28
N THR A 87 -3.38 10.35 4.05
CA THR A 87 -3.99 11.63 3.69
C THR A 87 -5.51 11.57 3.88
N ASN A 88 -6.15 10.50 3.42
CA ASN A 88 -7.58 10.30 3.65
C ASN A 88 -7.90 10.21 5.15
N ALA A 89 -7.13 9.45 5.93
CA ALA A 89 -7.33 9.38 7.38
C ALA A 89 -7.24 10.77 8.04
N LEU A 90 -6.26 11.60 7.66
CA LEU A 90 -6.10 12.96 8.18
C LEU A 90 -7.23 13.91 7.76
N LEU A 91 -7.67 13.84 6.49
CA LEU A 91 -8.73 14.69 5.96
C LEU A 91 -10.10 14.44 6.59
N PHE A 92 -10.36 13.22 7.05
CA PHE A 92 -11.66 12.82 7.62
C PHE A 92 -11.62 12.63 9.14
N THR A 93 -10.46 12.80 9.78
CA THR A 93 -10.38 12.88 11.24
C THR A 93 -10.99 14.21 11.71
N PRO A 94 -12.00 14.19 12.62
CA PRO A 94 -12.52 15.40 13.24
C PRO A 94 -11.44 16.12 14.03
N VAL A 95 -11.49 17.46 14.07
CA VAL A 95 -10.50 18.28 14.78
C VAL A 95 -11.02 18.66 16.16
N PHE A 96 -10.35 18.17 17.18
CA PHE A 96 -10.53 18.44 18.61
C PHE A 96 -9.18 18.30 19.33
N GLU A 97 -9.12 18.67 20.62
CA GLU A 97 -7.91 18.53 21.44
C GLU A 97 -7.40 17.07 21.41
N GLU A 98 -6.13 16.84 21.11
CA GLU A 98 -5.51 15.50 20.98
C GLU A 98 -5.93 14.65 19.75
N SER A 99 -6.48 15.28 18.71
CA SER A 99 -6.78 14.57 17.45
C SER A 99 -5.54 13.91 16.86
N SER A 100 -5.62 12.61 16.61
CA SER A 100 -4.49 11.84 16.08
C SER A 100 -4.91 10.69 15.17
N VAL A 101 -4.01 10.33 14.27
CA VAL A 101 -4.04 9.13 13.43
C VAL A 101 -2.85 8.26 13.81
N SER A 102 -3.07 6.98 14.11
CA SER A 102 -2.00 6.02 14.38
C SER A 102 -1.56 5.32 13.11
N PHE A 103 -0.26 5.27 12.86
CA PHE A 103 0.36 4.52 11.78
C PHE A 103 1.27 3.42 12.35
N ARG A 104 0.83 2.17 12.23
CA ARG A 104 1.52 0.99 12.76
C ARG A 104 1.99 0.08 11.64
N VAL A 105 3.18 -0.50 11.80
CA VAL A 105 3.70 -1.54 10.90
C VAL A 105 3.99 -2.81 11.68
N VAL A 106 3.43 -3.94 11.22
CA VAL A 106 3.67 -5.26 11.81
C VAL A 106 4.34 -6.16 10.78
N PRO A 107 5.66 -6.35 10.87
CA PRO A 107 6.39 -7.29 10.02
C PRO A 107 6.26 -8.73 10.52
N ARG A 108 6.14 -9.67 9.59
CA ARG A 108 6.25 -11.11 9.83
C ARG A 108 7.15 -11.73 8.78
N LYS A 109 8.30 -12.24 9.19
CA LYS A 109 9.25 -12.92 8.31
C LYS A 109 8.87 -14.38 8.16
N GLU A 110 8.83 -14.87 6.94
CA GLU A 110 8.67 -16.29 6.63
C GLU A 110 9.78 -16.75 5.70
N ARG A 111 10.30 -17.95 5.95
CA ARG A 111 11.36 -18.53 5.15
C ARG A 111 10.77 -19.51 4.14
N ILE A 112 10.94 -19.22 2.86
CA ILE A 112 10.56 -20.14 1.78
C ILE A 112 11.81 -20.90 1.35
N GLY A 113 11.92 -22.15 1.81
CA GLY A 113 13.08 -23.01 1.56
C GLY A 113 14.37 -22.52 2.22
N THR A 114 15.52 -22.75 1.59
CA THR A 114 16.83 -22.43 2.21
C THR A 114 17.39 -21.07 1.82
N LYS A 115 16.87 -20.40 0.77
CA LYS A 115 17.53 -19.25 0.15
C LYS A 115 16.72 -17.95 0.09
N ILE A 116 15.39 -18.01 0.20
CA ILE A 116 14.50 -16.86 0.05
C ILE A 116 13.81 -16.59 1.39
N GLN A 117 13.83 -15.34 1.82
CA GLN A 117 13.03 -14.86 2.94
C GLN A 117 12.03 -13.86 2.40
N ILE A 118 10.75 -14.08 2.71
CA ILE A 118 9.66 -13.16 2.42
C ILE A 118 9.28 -12.45 3.71
N VAL A 119 9.00 -11.16 3.64
CA VAL A 119 8.37 -10.41 4.71
C VAL A 119 6.94 -10.11 4.32
N TYR A 120 6.02 -10.51 5.18
CA TYR A 120 4.65 -10.02 5.14
C TYR A 120 4.57 -8.78 6.03
N LEU A 121 4.04 -7.70 5.48
CA LEU A 121 3.85 -6.44 6.17
C LEU A 121 2.36 -6.17 6.30
N GLU A 122 1.90 -5.99 7.54
CA GLU A 122 0.63 -5.35 7.82
C GLU A 122 0.90 -3.88 8.15
N PHE A 123 0.37 -2.99 7.31
CA PHE A 123 0.30 -1.55 7.60
C PHE A 123 -1.09 -1.25 8.11
N ARG A 124 -1.18 -0.63 9.28
CA ARG A 124 -2.45 -0.26 9.92
C ARG A 124 -2.48 1.24 10.16
N ILE A 125 -3.42 1.91 9.50
CA ILE A 125 -3.71 3.34 9.69
C ILE A 125 -5.02 3.43 10.45
N THR A 126 -4.99 3.89 11.69
CA THR A 126 -6.16 3.95 12.58
C THR A 126 -6.51 5.37 12.92
N HIS A 127 -7.78 5.73 12.80
CA HIS A 127 -8.28 7.07 13.07
C HIS A 127 -9.63 7.02 13.81
N PRO A 128 -10.01 8.08 14.54
CA PRO A 128 -11.26 8.13 15.29
C PRO A 128 -12.52 7.98 14.43
N ALA A 129 -13.63 7.60 15.05
CA ALA A 129 -14.95 7.76 14.47
C ALA A 129 -15.23 9.26 14.13
N PRO A 130 -16.04 9.56 13.09
CA PRO A 130 -16.86 8.64 12.32
C PRO A 130 -16.12 7.97 11.16
N GLY A 131 -14.80 8.11 11.03
CA GLY A 131 -14.02 7.48 9.96
C GLY A 131 -14.22 8.12 8.58
N ILE A 132 -13.90 7.38 7.52
CA ILE A 132 -14.04 7.81 6.12
C ILE A 132 -15.52 7.70 5.72
N PRO A 133 -16.08 8.67 4.97
CA PRO A 133 -17.41 8.58 4.37
C PRO A 133 -17.62 7.28 3.57
N GLU A 134 -18.80 6.68 3.71
CA GLU A 134 -19.11 5.36 3.13
C GLU A 134 -19.08 5.37 1.60
N ASP A 135 -19.47 6.48 0.97
CA ASP A 135 -19.37 6.70 -0.47
C ASP A 135 -17.92 6.61 -0.97
N LEU A 136 -16.97 7.21 -0.26
CA LEU A 136 -15.54 7.11 -0.59
C LEU A 136 -14.99 5.69 -0.42
N ILE A 137 -15.45 4.96 0.59
CA ILE A 137 -15.11 3.53 0.76
C ILE A 137 -15.71 2.69 -0.37
N GLN A 138 -16.92 2.99 -0.82
CA GLN A 138 -17.50 2.33 -2.00
C GLN A 138 -16.71 2.64 -3.27
N GLU A 139 -16.29 3.90 -3.46
CA GLU A 139 -15.46 4.35 -4.59
C GLU A 139 -14.08 3.66 -4.60
N MET A 140 -13.50 3.40 -3.44
CA MET A 140 -12.24 2.64 -3.30
C MET A 140 -12.33 1.25 -3.95
N PHE A 141 -13.48 0.58 -3.86
CA PHE A 141 -13.67 -0.77 -4.43
C PHE A 141 -14.33 -0.76 -5.81
N HIS A 142 -15.11 0.27 -6.15
CA HIS A 142 -15.89 0.34 -7.38
C HIS A 142 -15.68 1.69 -8.08
N HIS A 143 -15.15 1.64 -9.30
CA HIS A 143 -15.08 2.84 -10.13
C HIS A 143 -16.49 3.29 -10.56
N ARG A 144 -16.87 4.52 -10.22
CA ARG A 144 -18.12 5.15 -10.68
C ARG A 144 -17.81 6.36 -11.57
N GLN A 145 -18.73 6.77 -12.42
CA GLN A 145 -18.58 8.04 -13.15
C GLN A 145 -18.78 9.21 -12.17
N GLY A 146 -17.83 10.16 -12.13
CA GLY A 146 -17.89 11.31 -11.24
C GLY A 146 -17.19 11.15 -9.88
N VAL A 147 -16.17 10.27 -9.79
CA VAL A 147 -15.39 10.05 -8.55
C VAL A 147 -14.78 11.37 -8.05
N SER A 148 -14.88 11.60 -6.74
CA SER A 148 -14.16 12.69 -6.06
C SER A 148 -12.64 12.53 -6.22
N ARG A 149 -11.87 13.61 -5.97
CA ARG A 149 -10.40 13.52 -6.02
C ARG A 149 -9.89 12.53 -4.98
N GLU A 150 -10.49 12.54 -3.79
CA GLU A 150 -10.17 11.68 -2.65
C GLU A 150 -10.50 10.21 -2.96
N GLY A 151 -11.69 9.96 -3.50
CA GLY A 151 -12.13 8.62 -3.90
C GLY A 151 -11.31 8.05 -5.05
N LEU A 152 -10.84 8.89 -5.99
CA LEU A 152 -9.94 8.47 -7.06
C LEU A 152 -8.58 8.03 -6.49
N GLY A 153 -8.06 8.76 -5.51
CA GLY A 153 -6.83 8.39 -4.80
C GLY A 153 -6.95 7.05 -4.10
N LEU A 154 -8.01 6.83 -3.32
CA LEU A 154 -8.29 5.55 -2.67
C LEU A 154 -8.44 4.41 -3.68
N TYR A 155 -9.14 4.64 -4.79
CA TYR A 155 -9.32 3.65 -5.85
C TYR A 155 -7.98 3.27 -6.52
N ILE A 156 -7.15 4.25 -6.87
CA ILE A 156 -5.82 4.01 -7.45
C ILE A 156 -4.95 3.23 -6.46
N SER A 157 -4.92 3.64 -5.20
CA SER A 157 -4.17 2.97 -4.15
C SER A 157 -4.64 1.53 -3.93
N GLN A 158 -5.94 1.27 -3.95
CA GLN A 158 -6.50 -0.08 -3.91
C GLN A 158 -6.01 -0.94 -5.09
N LYS A 159 -5.96 -0.37 -6.30
CA LYS A 159 -5.45 -1.07 -7.49
C LYS A 159 -3.96 -1.33 -7.41
N LEU A 160 -3.17 -0.38 -6.93
CA LEU A 160 -1.73 -0.56 -6.73
C LEU A 160 -1.46 -1.67 -5.72
N VAL A 161 -2.17 -1.69 -4.58
CA VAL A 161 -2.07 -2.80 -3.61
C VAL A 161 -2.36 -4.14 -4.29
N LYS A 162 -3.36 -4.22 -5.17
CA LYS A 162 -3.66 -5.46 -5.92
C LYS A 162 -2.57 -5.87 -6.90
N ILE A 163 -1.96 -4.91 -7.59
CA ILE A 163 -0.85 -5.14 -8.53
C ILE A 163 0.40 -5.61 -7.77
N MET A 164 0.62 -5.08 -6.57
CA MET A 164 1.67 -5.51 -5.63
C MET A 164 1.30 -6.80 -4.87
N ASN A 165 0.38 -7.62 -5.40
CA ASN A 165 -0.07 -8.89 -4.83
C ASN A 165 -0.64 -8.80 -3.40
N GLY A 166 -1.04 -7.61 -2.97
CA GLY A 166 -1.57 -7.35 -1.64
C GLY A 166 -3.09 -7.30 -1.54
N THR A 167 -3.55 -6.98 -0.34
CA THR A 167 -4.96 -6.70 -0.06
C THR A 167 -5.10 -5.50 0.87
N VAL A 168 -6.21 -4.77 0.73
CA VAL A 168 -6.58 -3.70 1.64
C VAL A 168 -7.99 -3.95 2.15
N GLN A 169 -8.19 -3.67 3.44
CA GLN A 169 -9.46 -3.75 4.13
C GLN A 169 -9.73 -2.43 4.85
N TYR A 170 -11.01 -2.10 5.00
CA TYR A 170 -11.45 -1.00 5.85
C TYR A 170 -12.34 -1.55 6.96
N LEU A 171 -11.93 -1.35 8.21
CA LEU A 171 -12.66 -1.80 9.39
C LEU A 171 -13.23 -0.58 10.12
N ARG A 172 -14.53 -0.62 10.43
CA ARG A 172 -15.21 0.39 11.24
C ARG A 172 -15.65 -0.23 12.56
N GLU A 173 -15.13 0.30 13.65
CA GLU A 173 -15.50 -0.03 15.03
C GLU A 173 -16.25 1.16 15.66
N ALA A 174 -16.76 1.00 16.89
CA ALA A 174 -17.53 2.04 17.57
C ALA A 174 -16.77 3.36 17.71
N GLU A 175 -15.51 3.30 18.17
CA GLU A 175 -14.71 4.48 18.52
C GLU A 175 -13.64 4.82 17.48
N ARG A 176 -13.38 3.92 16.53
CA ARG A 176 -12.28 4.05 15.58
C ARG A 176 -12.56 3.34 14.28
N SER A 177 -11.79 3.69 13.25
CA SER A 177 -11.75 2.98 11.99
C SER A 177 -10.31 2.74 11.57
N SER A 178 -10.07 1.73 10.75
CA SER A 178 -8.73 1.38 10.30
C SER A 178 -8.70 0.99 8.82
N PHE A 179 -7.72 1.53 8.09
CA PHE A 179 -7.21 0.87 6.90
C PHE A 179 -6.21 -0.21 7.33
N ILE A 180 -6.36 -1.41 6.79
CA ILE A 180 -5.46 -2.54 7.04
C ILE A 180 -4.96 -3.02 5.68
N ILE A 181 -3.67 -2.82 5.42
CA ILE A 181 -3.03 -3.10 4.14
C ILE A 181 -2.01 -4.22 4.35
N PHE A 182 -2.15 -5.27 3.56
CA PHE A 182 -1.27 -6.44 3.56
C PHE A 182 -0.45 -6.43 2.27
N LEU A 183 0.87 -6.41 2.40
CA LEU A 183 1.81 -6.52 1.28
C LEU A 183 2.88 -7.55 1.61
N GLU A 184 3.42 -8.18 0.58
CA GLU A 184 4.53 -9.12 0.69
C GLU A 184 5.71 -8.64 -0.13
N PHE A 185 6.91 -8.75 0.45
CA PHE A 185 8.14 -8.35 -0.21
C PHE A 185 9.23 -9.39 0.05
N PRO A 186 10.04 -9.74 -0.96
CA PRO A 186 11.31 -10.42 -0.72
C PRO A 186 12.25 -9.54 0.11
N LEU A 187 12.93 -10.14 1.11
CA LEU A 187 14.09 -9.48 1.72
C LEU A 187 15.20 -9.38 0.68
N ALA A 188 15.67 -8.15 0.44
CA ALA A 188 16.89 -7.94 -0.31
C ALA A 188 18.05 -8.48 0.55
N ARG A 189 18.92 -9.30 -0.04
CA ARG A 189 20.11 -9.74 0.68
C ARG A 189 21.00 -8.53 0.86
N GLN A 190 21.28 -8.14 2.10
CA GLN A 190 22.48 -7.35 2.37
C GLN A 190 23.66 -8.19 1.85
N LEU A 191 24.20 -7.83 0.69
CA LEU A 191 25.56 -8.19 0.34
C LEU A 191 26.41 -7.55 1.43
N GLY A 192 26.83 -8.37 2.39
CA GLY A 192 27.65 -7.92 3.48
C GLY A 192 28.87 -7.21 2.90
N HIS A 193 28.99 -5.92 3.18
CA HIS A 193 30.28 -5.27 3.18
C HIS A 193 31.09 -5.92 4.31
N HIS A 194 31.77 -7.02 3.97
CA HIS A 194 32.92 -7.53 4.69
C HIS A 194 34.14 -6.66 4.35
#